data_AF-A0A8T6X310-F1
#
_entry.id   AF-A0A8T6X310-F1
#
_cell.length_a   1.000
_cell.length_b   1.000
_cell.length_c   1.000
_cell.angle_alpha   90.00
_cell.angle_beta   90.00
_cell.angle_gamma   90.00
#
_symmetry.space_group_name_H-M   'P 1'
#
loop_
_entity.id
_entity.type
_entity.pdbx_description
1 polymer ?
#
loop_
_entity_poly.entity_id
_entity_poly.type
_entity_poly.pdbx_seq_one_letter_code
_entity_poly.pdbx_strand_id
1 'polypeptide(L)' 'AAVHAYDAYLDRHPEDVVAWNNRGVVFDASGDNQAAVESYGRAVELQPSYEVAWCNRGNS' A
#
# COMPACT_ATOMS: atom_id res chain seq x y z
N ALA A 1 -0.47 -9.07 -11.84
CA ALA A 1 0.61 -10.04 -11.61
C ALA A 1 1.36 -9.79 -10.30
N ALA A 2 1.85 -8.58 -10.00
CA ALA A 2 2.49 -8.27 -8.71
C ALA A 2 1.50 -7.98 -7.56
N VAL A 3 0.38 -7.29 -7.85
CA VAL A 3 -0.70 -7.03 -6.87
C VAL A 3 -1.19 -8.31 -6.19
N HIS A 4 -1.48 -9.36 -6.97
CA HIS A 4 -1.95 -10.64 -6.43
C HIS A 4 -0.95 -11.31 -5.47
N ALA A 5 0.36 -11.10 -5.66
CA ALA A 5 1.36 -11.61 -4.74
C ALA A 5 1.32 -10.84 -3.40
N TYR A 6 1.12 -9.51 -3.45
CA TYR A 6 0.92 -8.70 -2.25
C TYR A 6 -0.40 -9.04 -1.55
N ASP A 7 -1.51 -9.24 -2.28
CA ASP A 7 -2.80 -9.64 -1.69
C ASP A 7 -2.65 -10.97 -0.92
N ALA A 8 -2.10 -11.99 -1.57
CA ALA A 8 -1.92 -13.30 -0.93
C ALA A 8 -0.95 -13.26 0.27
N TYR A 9 0.05 -12.37 0.23
CA TYR A 9 0.95 -12.15 1.36
C TYR A 9 0.22 -11.45 2.52
N LEU A 10 -0.51 -10.37 2.22
CA LEU A 10 -1.24 -9.56 3.20
C LEU A 10 -2.40 -10.31 3.84
N ASP A 11 -2.99 -11.31 3.16
CA ASP A 11 -3.95 -12.23 3.77
C ASP A 11 -3.37 -12.98 4.98
N ARG A 12 -2.05 -13.21 4.99
CA ARG A 12 -1.32 -13.91 6.07
C ARG A 12 -0.60 -12.95 7.00
N HIS A 13 -0.30 -11.75 6.53
CA HIS A 13 0.47 -10.71 7.23
C HIS A 13 -0.24 -9.35 7.13
N PRO A 14 -1.48 -9.22 7.64
CA PRO A 14 -2.29 -8.03 7.42
C PRO A 14 -1.75 -6.79 8.10
N GLU A 15 -0.86 -6.94 9.08
CA GLU A 15 -0.18 -5.86 9.79
C GLU A 15 1.15 -5.40 9.14
N ASP A 16 1.58 -6.00 8.03
CA ASP A 16 2.81 -5.60 7.36
C ASP A 16 2.65 -4.27 6.61
N VAL A 17 3.05 -3.20 7.29
CA VAL A 17 3.02 -1.81 6.82
C VAL A 17 3.76 -1.64 5.49
N VAL A 18 4.91 -2.31 5.34
CA VAL A 18 5.76 -2.16 4.15
C VAL A 18 5.12 -2.84 2.95
N ALA A 19 4.50 -4.00 3.15
CA ALA A 19 3.76 -4.70 2.09
C ALA A 19 2.55 -3.89 1.62
N TRP A 20 1.78 -3.27 2.53
CA TRP A 20 0.69 -2.36 2.15
C TRP A 20 1.19 -1.15 1.34
N ASN A 21 2.31 -0.53 1.75
CA ASN A 21 2.89 0.56 0.97
C ASN A 21 3.34 0.09 -0.43
N ASN A 22 4.04 -1.03 -0.52
CA ASN A 22 4.54 -1.52 -1.81
C ASN A 22 3.42 -1.98 -2.74
N ARG A 23 2.33 -2.52 -2.19
CA ARG A 23 1.10 -2.78 -2.94
C ARG A 23 0.56 -1.49 -3.55
N GLY A 24 0.54 -0.40 -2.79
CA GLY A 24 0.14 0.92 -3.28
C GLY A 24 1.01 1.41 -4.44
N VAL A 25 2.34 1.27 -4.33
CA VAL A 25 3.30 1.63 -5.39
C VAL A 25 3.02 0.88 -6.69
N VAL A 26 2.67 -0.41 -6.59
CA VAL A 26 2.33 -1.22 -7.77
C VAL A 26 1.04 -0.74 -8.43
N PHE A 27 0.02 -0.35 -7.65
CA PHE A 27 -1.22 0.19 -8.20
C PHE A 27 -1.02 1.54 -8.87
N ASP A 28 -0.25 2.43 -8.25
CA ASP A 28 0.13 3.72 -8.81
C ASP A 28 0.83 3.56 -10.15
N ALA A 29 1.81 2.66 -10.22
CA ALA A 29 2.52 2.34 -11.45
C ALA A 29 1.60 1.76 -12.55
N SER A 30 0.46 1.19 -12.17
CA SER A 30 -0.57 0.70 -13.10
C SER A 30 -1.64 1.74 -13.46
N GLY A 31 -1.61 2.93 -12.84
CA GLY A 31 -2.59 4.00 -13.01
C GLY A 31 -3.89 3.82 -12.23
N ASP A 32 -3.94 2.84 -11.31
CA ASP A 32 -5.08 2.64 -10.41
C ASP A 32 -4.85 3.40 -9.10
N ASN A 33 -4.95 4.73 -9.20
CA ASN A 33 -4.65 5.62 -8.08
C ASN A 33 -5.58 5.40 -6.89
N GLN A 34 -6.82 4.93 -7.12
CA GLN A 34 -7.75 4.65 -6.03
C GLN A 34 -7.24 3.48 -5.17
N ALA A 35 -6.89 2.36 -5.81
CA ALA A 35 -6.34 1.21 -5.09
C ALA A 35 -4.97 1.51 -4.46
N ALA A 36 -4.20 2.44 -5.05
CA ALA A 36 -2.96 2.94 -4.47
C ALA A 36 -3.21 3.68 -3.16
N VAL A 37 -4.10 4.69 -3.17
CA VAL A 37 -4.48 5.49 -1.99
C VAL A 37 -5.04 4.61 -0.88
N GLU A 38 -5.87 3.61 -1.21
CA GLU A 38 -6.38 2.64 -0.23
C GLU A 38 -5.24 1.85 0.43
N SER A 39 -4.28 1.37 -0.36
CA SER A 39 -3.14 0.60 0.15
C SER A 39 -2.23 1.44 1.04
N TYR A 40 -1.90 2.67 0.64
CA TYR A 40 -1.15 3.59 1.50
C TYR A 40 -1.95 3.99 2.74
N GLY A 41 -3.26 4.15 2.63
CA GLY A 41 -4.17 4.39 3.75
C GLY A 41 -4.09 3.29 4.81
N ARG A 42 -4.09 2.02 4.39
CA ARG A 42 -3.89 0.89 5.31
C ARG A 42 -2.53 0.92 6.00
N ALA A 43 -1.45 1.26 5.29
CA ALA A 43 -0.13 1.42 5.88
C ALA A 43 -0.12 2.54 6.95
N VAL A 44 -0.77 3.67 6.68
CA VAL A 44 -0.93 4.79 7.61
C VAL A 44 -1.76 4.40 8.83
N GLU A 45 -2.85 3.64 8.66
CA GLU A 45 -3.69 3.18 9.77
C GLU A 45 -2.93 2.22 10.71
N LEU A 46 -2.09 1.35 10.16
CA LEU A 46 -1.27 0.41 10.92
C LEU A 46 -0.11 1.11 11.63
N GLN A 47 0.55 2.05 10.94
CA GLN A 47 1.66 2.81 11.49
C GLN A 47 1.56 4.28 11.04
N PRO A 48 0.89 5.14 11.83
CA PRO A 48 0.75 6.56 11.52
C PRO A 48 2.08 7.31 11.42
N SER A 49 3.14 6.78 12.04
CA SER A 49 4.49 7.31 11.97
C SER A 49 5.26 6.90 10.72
N TYR A 50 4.71 6.07 9.83
CA TYR A 50 5.39 5.64 8.61
C TYR A 50 5.29 6.71 7.52
N GLU A 51 6.24 7.63 7.52
CA GLU A 51 6.27 8.83 6.69
C GLU A 51 6.20 8.53 5.19
N VAL A 52 6.77 7.40 4.76
CA VAL A 52 6.80 6.99 3.35
C VAL A 52 5.38 6.79 2.81
N ALA A 53 4.49 6.17 3.58
CA ALA A 53 3.11 5.96 3.15
C ALA A 53 2.32 7.28 3.05
N TRP A 54 2.60 8.25 3.91
CA TRP A 54 2.01 9.60 3.79
C TRP A 54 2.47 10.32 2.53
N CYS A 55 3.78 10.29 2.24
CA CYS A 55 4.33 10.87 1.03
C CYS A 55 3.72 10.25 -0.22
N ASN A 56 3.63 8.91 -0.26
CA ASN A 56 3.07 8.22 -1.42
C ASN A 56 1.57 8.49 -1.57
N ARG A 57 0.80 8.42 -0.48
CA ARG A 57 -0.64 8.74 -0.49
C ARG A 57 -0.96 10.15 -1.00
N GLY A 58 -0.11 11.13 -0.70
CA GLY A 58 -0.29 12.50 -1.18
C GLY A 58 0.09 12.72 -2.64
N ASN A 59 0.88 11.81 -3.23
CA ASN A 59 1.34 11.89 -4.62
C ASN A 59 0.44 11.15 -5.62
N SER A 60 -0.37 10.20 -5.14
CA SER A 60 -1.34 9.41 -5.91
C SER A 60 -2.67 10.13 -6.14
#